data_AF-A0A0D7B8M3-F1
#
_entry.id   AF-A0A0D7B8M3-F1
#
_cell.length_a   1.000
_cell.length_b   1.000
_cell.length_c   1.000
_cell.angle_alpha   90.00
_cell.angle_beta   90.00
_cell.angle_gamma   90.00
#
_symmetry.space_group_name_H-M   'P 1'
#
loop_
_entity.id
_entity.type
_entity.pdbx_description
1 polymer ?
#
loop_
_entity_poly.entity_id
_entity_poly.type
_entity_poly.pdbx_seq_one_letter_code
_entity_poly.pdbx_strand_id
1 'polypeptide(L)'
;MSQVDPQEFQQSRQHVDVDPSEVGSSVDNRSPEEKQKDKELAERLSALIEDANSRVVPLTKMIRQHIEAMFSRKEDERDEDELVRQVKPLLEQAEKILNETQGAVRGADPDKRLSNKATRHAADHKATPEEQRLAQAIKVLVEEVGGTIEWAKNKLDSFPKAKRDLGPLLDALGQPLTQIVGGVGLLLAGVLNLVGNLLSGLGLDSLLKGIVAATGLDKIYNSLGLGKWLNGGK
;
A
#
# COMPACT_ATOMS: atom_id res chain seq x y z
N MET A 1 57.93 21.52 -12.51
CA MET A 1 56.49 21.65 -12.82
C MET A 1 56.30 21.15 -14.24
N SER A 2 56.08 19.84 -14.39
CA SER A 2 55.90 19.22 -15.70
C SER A 2 54.42 19.28 -16.06
N GLN A 3 54.14 19.94 -17.19
CA GLN A 3 52.80 20.11 -17.75
C GLN A 3 52.29 18.76 -18.19
N VAL A 4 51.13 18.36 -17.66
CA VAL A 4 50.39 17.20 -18.13
C VAL A 4 49.62 17.65 -19.38
N ASP A 5 49.83 16.92 -20.47
CA ASP A 5 49.28 17.21 -21.79
C ASP A 5 47.74 17.00 -21.78
N PRO A 6 46.91 17.98 -22.19
CA PRO A 6 45.44 17.87 -22.12
C PRO A 6 44.81 16.82 -23.06
N GLN A 7 45.60 16.10 -23.85
CA GLN A 7 45.08 15.19 -24.89
C GLN A 7 44.92 13.72 -24.44
N GLU A 8 45.39 13.33 -23.26
CA GLU A 8 45.20 11.94 -22.76
C GLU A 8 43.84 11.68 -22.08
N PHE A 9 42.99 12.70 -21.90
CA PHE A 9 41.69 12.54 -21.23
C PHE A 9 40.50 12.19 -22.14
N GLN A 10 40.71 11.96 -23.44
CA GLN A 10 39.62 11.74 -24.40
C GLN A 10 39.47 10.31 -24.94
N GLN A 11 40.29 9.32 -24.55
CA GLN A 11 40.21 7.96 -25.10
C GLN A 11 39.49 6.91 -24.23
N SER A 12 38.82 7.30 -23.15
CA SER A 12 38.12 6.35 -22.26
C SER A 12 36.61 6.51 -22.20
N ARG A 13 35.99 7.16 -23.19
CA ARG A 13 34.54 7.00 -23.43
C ARG A 13 34.36 5.84 -24.38
N GLN A 14 34.34 4.62 -23.84
CA GLN A 14 33.56 3.55 -24.46
C GLN A 14 32.12 4.08 -24.54
N HIS A 15 31.74 4.56 -25.73
CA HIS A 15 30.35 4.59 -26.15
C HIS A 15 29.88 3.15 -26.06
N VAL A 16 29.19 2.82 -24.97
CA VAL A 16 28.27 1.69 -24.97
C VAL A 16 27.14 2.16 -25.87
N ASP A 17 27.25 1.86 -27.16
CA ASP A 17 26.13 1.91 -28.09
C ASP A 17 25.13 0.86 -27.60
N VAL A 18 24.27 1.25 -26.66
CA VAL A 18 23.10 0.48 -26.32
C VAL A 18 22.17 0.63 -27.52
N ASP A 19 22.09 -0.42 -28.33
CA ASP A 19 21.10 -0.51 -29.39
C ASP A 19 19.71 -0.25 -28.76
N PRO A 20 18.94 0.76 -29.22
CA PRO A 20 17.60 1.03 -28.71
C PRO A 20 16.66 -0.18 -28.84
N SER A 21 17.01 -1.17 -29.66
CA SER A 21 16.27 -2.43 -29.82
C SER A 21 16.61 -3.52 -28.79
N GLU A 22 17.65 -3.35 -27.96
CA GLU A 22 17.96 -4.24 -26.82
C GLU A 22 17.32 -3.81 -25.49
N VAL A 23 16.66 -2.65 -25.44
CA VAL A 23 15.71 -2.33 -24.36
C VAL A 23 14.42 -3.09 -24.67
N GLY A 24 14.41 -4.38 -24.29
CA GLY A 24 13.37 -5.33 -24.64
C GLY A 24 11.97 -4.73 -24.57
N SER A 25 11.35 -4.57 -25.74
CA SER A 25 9.90 -4.45 -25.83
C SER A 25 9.33 -5.75 -25.31
N SER A 26 8.91 -5.75 -24.05
CA SER A 26 8.21 -6.87 -23.45
C SER A 26 6.89 -6.99 -24.21
N VAL A 27 6.82 -7.93 -25.14
CA VAL A 27 5.55 -8.27 -25.77
C VAL A 27 4.71 -8.94 -24.69
N ASP A 28 3.55 -8.35 -24.37
CA ASP A 28 2.59 -8.94 -23.44
C ASP A 28 2.11 -10.30 -23.99
N ASN A 29 2.80 -11.36 -23.55
CA ASN A 29 2.66 -12.74 -24.00
C ASN A 29 1.40 -13.44 -23.46
N ARG A 30 0.50 -12.73 -22.76
CA ARG A 30 -0.76 -13.31 -22.29
C ARG A 30 -1.67 -13.60 -23.47
N SER A 31 -2.34 -14.75 -23.41
CA SER A 31 -3.43 -15.05 -24.34
C SER A 31 -4.59 -14.06 -24.18
N PRO A 32 -5.40 -13.82 -25.22
CA PRO A 32 -6.60 -12.98 -25.10
C PRO A 32 -7.54 -13.43 -23.96
N GLU A 33 -7.65 -14.73 -23.73
CA GLU A 33 -8.44 -15.31 -22.63
C GLU A 33 -7.89 -14.95 -21.25
N GLU A 34 -6.56 -14.92 -21.09
CA GLU A 34 -5.93 -14.50 -19.84
C GLU A 34 -6.13 -13.01 -19.58
N LYS A 35 -5.98 -12.17 -20.62
CA LYS A 35 -6.22 -10.72 -20.48
C LYS A 35 -7.67 -10.45 -20.08
N GLN A 36 -8.63 -11.18 -20.65
CA GLN A 36 -10.04 -11.05 -20.30
C GLN A 36 -10.32 -11.48 -18.85
N LYS A 37 -9.73 -12.60 -18.40
CA LYS A 37 -9.86 -13.06 -17.00
C LYS A 37 -9.24 -12.08 -16.01
N ASP A 38 -8.06 -11.53 -16.32
CA ASP A 38 -7.40 -10.54 -15.48
C ASP A 38 -8.25 -9.26 -15.37
N LYS A 39 -8.83 -8.81 -16.49
CA LYS A 39 -9.75 -7.67 -16.55
C LYS A 39 -11.00 -7.88 -15.67
N GLU A 40 -11.71 -8.99 -15.87
CA GLU A 40 -12.93 -9.31 -15.09
C GLU A 40 -12.64 -9.39 -13.59
N LEU A 41 -11.48 -9.94 -13.24
CA LEU A 41 -11.07 -10.04 -11.86
C LEU A 41 -10.70 -8.67 -11.27
N ALA A 42 -10.00 -7.81 -12.01
CA ALA A 42 -9.70 -6.44 -11.60
C ALA A 42 -10.99 -5.62 -11.39
N GLU A 43 -11.97 -5.76 -12.27
CA GLU A 43 -13.29 -5.12 -12.12
C GLU A 43 -14.01 -5.59 -10.85
N ARG A 44 -14.05 -6.91 -10.62
CA ARG A 44 -14.68 -7.49 -9.44
C ARG A 44 -14.02 -7.03 -8.15
N LEU A 45 -12.68 -7.05 -8.09
CA LEU A 45 -11.92 -6.60 -6.92
C LEU A 45 -12.11 -5.11 -6.67
N SER A 46 -12.14 -4.29 -7.74
CA SER A 46 -12.38 -2.85 -7.63
C SER A 46 -13.72 -2.58 -6.97
N ALA A 47 -14.78 -3.24 -7.43
CA ALA A 47 -16.12 -3.07 -6.88
C ALA A 47 -16.21 -3.45 -5.38
N LEU A 48 -15.53 -4.54 -4.97
CA LEU A 48 -15.49 -4.96 -3.56
C LEU A 48 -14.81 -3.91 -2.67
N ILE A 49 -13.69 -3.35 -3.12
CA ILE A 49 -12.93 -2.36 -2.35
C ILE A 49 -13.63 -1.00 -2.34
N GLU A 50 -14.29 -0.62 -3.45
CA GLU A 50 -15.11 0.59 -3.51
C GLU A 50 -16.32 0.51 -2.56
N ASP A 51 -17.00 -0.64 -2.46
CA ASP A 51 -18.04 -0.86 -1.46
C ASP A 51 -17.49 -0.68 -0.04
N ALA A 52 -16.36 -1.32 0.26
CA ALA A 52 -15.69 -1.20 1.55
C ALA A 52 -15.34 0.26 1.87
N ASN A 53 -14.75 0.99 0.91
CA ASN A 53 -14.44 2.42 1.02
C ASN A 53 -15.69 3.25 1.36
N SER A 54 -16.80 3.01 0.66
CA SER A 54 -18.05 3.75 0.91
C SER A 54 -18.56 3.61 2.35
N ARG A 55 -18.27 2.47 2.99
CA ARG A 55 -18.70 2.14 4.36
C ARG A 55 -17.69 2.55 5.43
N VAL A 56 -16.39 2.40 5.16
CA VAL A 56 -15.34 2.62 6.17
C VAL A 56 -14.88 4.08 6.25
N VAL A 57 -14.86 4.82 5.13
CA VAL A 57 -14.38 6.21 5.09
C VAL A 57 -15.23 7.15 5.96
N PRO A 58 -16.56 7.02 6.04
CA PRO A 58 -17.33 7.81 7.01
C PRO A 58 -16.92 7.54 8.46
N LEU A 59 -16.59 6.28 8.80
CA LEU A 59 -16.16 5.90 10.14
C LEU A 59 -14.80 6.50 10.49
N THR A 60 -13.84 6.48 9.55
CA THR A 60 -12.51 7.09 9.77
C THR A 60 -12.62 8.59 10.01
N LYS A 61 -13.52 9.28 9.31
CA LYS A 61 -13.82 10.71 9.52
C LYS A 61 -14.41 10.96 10.91
N MET A 62 -15.38 10.16 11.35
CA MET A 62 -15.96 10.27 12.69
C MET A 62 -14.91 10.03 13.78
N ILE A 63 -14.04 9.02 13.61
CA ILE A 63 -12.92 8.75 14.53
C ILE A 63 -12.01 9.99 14.66
N ARG A 64 -11.60 10.58 13.52
CA ARG A 64 -10.78 11.79 13.50
C ARG A 64 -11.49 12.94 14.24
N GLN A 65 -12.76 13.17 13.96
CA GLN A 65 -13.56 14.22 14.60
C GLN A 65 -13.63 14.07 16.13
N HIS A 66 -13.87 12.87 16.65
CA HIS A 66 -13.92 12.64 18.09
C HIS A 66 -12.56 12.92 18.77
N ILE A 67 -11.46 12.49 18.14
CA ILE A 67 -10.11 12.74 18.65
C ILE A 67 -9.77 14.23 18.58
N GLU A 68 -10.07 14.92 17.48
CA GLU A 68 -9.85 16.37 17.33
C GLU A 68 -10.68 17.18 18.33
N ALA A 69 -11.95 16.80 18.53
CA ALA A 69 -12.82 17.44 19.52
C ALA A 69 -12.23 17.33 20.92
N MET A 70 -11.68 16.17 21.30
CA MET A 70 -10.98 15.98 22.56
C MET A 70 -9.78 16.94 22.70
N PHE A 71 -8.96 17.11 21.65
CA PHE A 71 -7.83 18.04 21.66
C PHE A 71 -8.25 19.51 21.76
N SER A 72 -9.41 19.86 21.23
CA SER A 72 -9.93 21.24 21.25
C SER A 72 -10.43 21.69 22.64
N ARG A 73 -10.70 20.74 23.55
CA ARG A 73 -11.09 21.01 24.94
C ARG A 73 -9.90 21.48 25.77
N LYS A 74 -10.19 22.26 26.82
CA LYS A 74 -9.20 22.58 27.86
C LYS A 74 -8.75 21.29 28.57
N GLU A 75 -7.52 21.27 29.05
CA GLU A 75 -6.89 20.06 29.58
C GLU A 75 -7.67 19.42 30.75
N ASP A 76 -8.29 20.24 31.61
CA ASP A 76 -9.12 19.81 32.73
C ASP A 76 -10.53 19.31 32.32
N GLU A 77 -10.97 19.62 31.10
CA GLU A 77 -12.25 19.20 30.52
C GLU A 77 -12.12 17.97 29.61
N ARG A 78 -10.90 17.45 29.44
CA ARG A 78 -10.60 16.29 28.60
C ARG A 78 -11.00 15.00 29.32
N ASP A 79 -11.98 14.29 28.74
CA ASP A 79 -12.48 13.02 29.25
C ASP A 79 -12.07 11.84 28.32
N GLU A 80 -11.08 11.06 28.77
CA GLU A 80 -10.61 9.89 28.03
C GLU A 80 -11.63 8.75 27.97
N ASP A 81 -12.50 8.60 28.98
CA ASP A 81 -13.56 7.58 28.99
C ASP A 81 -14.64 7.90 27.94
N GLU A 82 -14.99 9.17 27.82
CA GLU A 82 -15.86 9.65 26.76
C GLU A 82 -15.27 9.37 25.38
N LEU A 83 -13.99 9.71 25.17
CA LEU A 83 -13.33 9.45 23.89
C LEU A 83 -13.37 7.96 23.54
N VAL A 84 -13.04 7.08 24.50
CA VAL A 84 -13.09 5.63 24.30
C VAL A 84 -14.50 5.17 23.92
N ARG A 85 -15.51 5.62 24.65
CA ARG A 85 -16.93 5.28 24.41
C ARG A 85 -17.41 5.71 23.02
N GLN A 86 -16.90 6.82 22.49
CA GLN A 86 -17.27 7.33 21.16
C GLN A 86 -16.50 6.62 20.04
N VAL A 87 -15.19 6.39 20.21
CA VAL A 87 -14.32 5.89 19.14
C VAL A 87 -14.34 4.37 19.01
N LYS A 88 -14.40 3.63 20.12
CA LYS A 88 -14.39 2.16 20.14
C LYS A 88 -15.41 1.51 19.19
N PRO A 89 -16.72 1.85 19.23
CA PRO A 89 -17.69 1.21 18.34
C PRO A 89 -17.42 1.48 16.85
N LEU A 90 -16.81 2.63 16.51
CA LEU A 90 -16.44 2.95 15.13
C LEU A 90 -15.28 2.08 14.64
N LEU A 91 -14.29 1.83 15.51
CA LEU A 91 -13.17 0.93 15.20
C LEU A 91 -13.65 -0.51 15.03
N GLU A 92 -14.50 -1.01 15.92
CA GLU A 92 -15.06 -2.37 15.83
C GLU A 92 -15.87 -2.55 14.53
N GLN A 93 -16.65 -1.53 14.15
CA GLN A 93 -17.40 -1.56 12.90
C GLN A 93 -16.49 -1.52 11.66
N ALA A 94 -15.45 -0.67 11.68
CA ALA A 94 -14.46 -0.61 10.61
C ALA A 94 -13.72 -1.96 10.47
N GLU A 95 -13.35 -2.59 11.57
CA GLU A 95 -12.68 -3.90 11.59
C GLU A 95 -13.57 -4.98 10.95
N LYS A 96 -14.86 -5.00 11.30
CA LYS A 96 -15.83 -5.93 10.71
C LYS A 96 -15.91 -5.77 9.19
N ILE A 97 -16.01 -4.53 8.70
CA ILE A 97 -16.06 -4.23 7.25
C ILE A 97 -14.79 -4.72 6.55
N LEU A 98 -13.61 -4.44 7.12
CA LEU A 98 -12.34 -4.85 6.54
C LEU A 98 -12.18 -6.37 6.51
N ASN A 99 -12.59 -7.08 7.55
CA ASN A 99 -12.55 -8.55 7.58
C ASN A 99 -13.52 -9.17 6.56
N GLU A 100 -14.75 -8.65 6.44
CA GLU A 100 -15.70 -9.08 5.40
C GLU A 100 -15.11 -8.87 3.99
N THR A 101 -14.51 -7.70 3.76
CA THR A 101 -13.88 -7.34 2.48
C THR A 101 -12.68 -8.24 2.19
N GLN A 102 -11.83 -8.51 3.18
CA GLN A 102 -10.69 -9.42 3.06
C GLN A 102 -11.14 -10.83 2.65
N GLY A 103 -12.22 -11.34 3.27
CA GLY A 103 -12.80 -12.62 2.91
C GLY A 103 -13.34 -12.64 1.47
N ALA A 104 -14.03 -11.58 1.06
CA ALA A 104 -14.56 -11.43 -0.30
C ALA A 104 -13.46 -11.33 -1.36
N VAL A 105 -12.39 -10.56 -1.09
CA VAL A 105 -11.20 -10.45 -1.95
C VAL A 105 -10.55 -11.83 -2.12
N ARG A 106 -10.34 -12.57 -1.02
CA ARG A 106 -9.80 -13.93 -1.09
C ARG A 106 -10.70 -14.90 -1.85
N GLY A 107 -12.01 -14.76 -1.71
CA GLY A 107 -12.98 -15.56 -2.46
C GLY A 107 -13.05 -15.21 -3.95
N ALA A 108 -12.73 -13.98 -4.33
CA ALA A 108 -12.67 -13.55 -5.72
C ALA A 108 -11.41 -14.07 -6.44
N ASP A 109 -10.28 -14.20 -5.73
CA ASP A 109 -9.03 -14.76 -6.26
C ASP A 109 -8.47 -15.90 -5.37
N PRO A 110 -9.10 -17.09 -5.36
CA PRO A 110 -8.71 -18.19 -4.48
C PRO A 110 -7.33 -18.78 -4.81
N ASP A 111 -6.95 -18.78 -6.10
CA ASP A 111 -5.66 -19.31 -6.56
C ASP A 111 -4.54 -18.26 -6.51
N LYS A 112 -4.84 -17.05 -6.03
CA LYS A 112 -3.92 -15.89 -6.07
C LYS A 112 -3.37 -15.67 -7.49
N ARG A 113 -4.22 -15.84 -8.51
CA ARG A 113 -3.83 -15.78 -9.94
C ARG A 113 -3.17 -14.45 -10.25
N LEU A 114 -3.66 -13.39 -9.63
CA LEU A 114 -3.12 -12.05 -9.79
C LEU A 114 -1.77 -11.94 -9.09
N SER A 115 -1.72 -12.38 -7.82
CA SER A 115 -0.52 -12.31 -7.01
C SER A 115 0.68 -13.07 -7.60
N ASN A 116 0.40 -14.23 -8.21
CA ASN A 116 1.39 -15.11 -8.84
C ASN A 116 1.83 -14.61 -10.22
N LYS A 117 1.10 -13.69 -10.85
CA LYS A 117 1.39 -13.15 -12.19
C LYS A 117 1.98 -11.74 -12.19
N ALA A 118 1.84 -10.96 -11.12
CA ALA A 118 2.49 -9.64 -11.00
C ALA A 118 4.00 -9.64 -11.21
N THR A 119 4.68 -10.74 -10.85
CA THR A 119 6.13 -10.88 -11.04
C THR A 119 6.54 -10.78 -12.52
N ARG A 120 5.60 -10.90 -13.46
CA ARG A 120 5.84 -10.78 -14.91
C ARG A 120 5.54 -9.39 -15.48
N HIS A 121 4.93 -8.48 -14.72
CA HIS A 121 4.40 -7.20 -15.21
C HIS A 121 5.27 -5.97 -14.86
N ALA A 122 6.57 -6.17 -14.63
CA ALA A 122 7.52 -5.06 -14.40
C ALA A 122 8.03 -4.39 -15.68
N ALA A 123 7.85 -5.01 -16.85
CA ALA A 123 8.53 -4.57 -18.06
C ALA A 123 7.81 -3.44 -18.82
N ASP A 124 6.46 -3.40 -18.86
CA ASP A 124 5.75 -2.50 -19.80
C ASP A 124 5.17 -1.21 -19.20
N HIS A 125 5.29 -0.99 -17.88
CA HIS A 125 4.94 0.27 -17.20
C HIS A 125 3.52 0.85 -17.47
N LYS A 126 2.58 0.10 -18.08
CA LYS A 126 1.23 0.57 -18.39
C LYS A 126 0.16 -0.37 -17.82
N ALA A 127 -0.50 0.08 -16.75
CA ALA A 127 -1.70 -0.57 -16.23
C ALA A 127 -2.91 -0.29 -17.13
N THR A 128 -3.77 -1.29 -17.31
CA THR A 128 -5.08 -1.16 -17.98
C THR A 128 -6.03 -0.26 -17.19
N PRO A 129 -7.11 0.28 -17.79
CA PRO A 129 -8.07 1.11 -17.07
C PRO A 129 -8.67 0.44 -15.83
N GLU A 130 -8.96 -0.85 -15.90
CA GLU A 130 -9.55 -1.64 -14.81
C GLU A 130 -8.55 -1.83 -13.67
N GLU A 131 -7.28 -2.03 -13.99
CA GLU A 131 -6.20 -2.09 -13.01
C GLU A 131 -5.90 -0.72 -12.38
N GLN A 132 -6.01 0.37 -13.14
CA GLN A 132 -5.89 1.73 -12.60
C GLN A 132 -7.02 2.06 -11.63
N ARG A 133 -8.25 1.65 -11.95
CA ARG A 133 -9.41 1.78 -11.04
C ARG A 133 -9.17 1.00 -9.75
N LEU A 134 -8.68 -0.23 -9.85
CA LEU A 134 -8.34 -1.05 -8.69
C LEU A 134 -7.26 -0.40 -7.82
N ALA A 135 -6.22 0.15 -8.45
CA ALA A 135 -5.18 0.90 -7.77
C ALA A 135 -5.74 2.11 -7.02
N GLN A 136 -6.67 2.84 -7.65
CA GLN A 136 -7.32 3.99 -7.04
C GLN A 136 -8.21 3.60 -5.86
N ALA A 137 -8.95 2.49 -5.96
CA ALA A 137 -9.75 1.97 -4.86
C ALA A 137 -8.88 1.56 -3.65
N ILE A 138 -7.76 0.86 -3.91
CA ILE A 138 -6.77 0.52 -2.87
C ILE A 138 -6.16 1.78 -2.24
N LYS A 139 -5.79 2.76 -3.08
CA LYS A 139 -5.22 4.03 -2.62
C LYS A 139 -6.13 4.72 -1.61
N VAL A 140 -7.41 4.86 -1.92
CA VAL A 140 -8.40 5.47 -1.01
C VAL A 140 -8.48 4.69 0.30
N LEU A 141 -8.52 3.36 0.24
CA LEU A 141 -8.59 2.52 1.44
C LEU A 141 -7.36 2.72 2.35
N VAL A 142 -6.17 2.75 1.75
CA VAL A 142 -4.89 2.96 2.46
C VAL A 142 -4.79 4.37 3.05
N GLU A 143 -5.11 5.40 2.26
CA GLU A 143 -5.09 6.81 2.70
C GLU A 143 -6.04 7.02 3.88
N GLU A 144 -7.28 6.52 3.77
CA GLU A 144 -8.30 6.80 4.76
C GLU A 144 -8.16 5.91 5.99
N VAL A 145 -7.99 4.60 5.83
CA VAL A 145 -7.88 3.68 6.96
C VAL A 145 -6.47 3.71 7.54
N GLY A 146 -5.45 3.43 6.72
CA GLY A 146 -4.05 3.41 7.16
C GLY A 146 -3.60 4.77 7.70
N GLY A 147 -3.93 5.85 6.99
CA GLY A 147 -3.65 7.21 7.44
C GLY A 147 -4.37 7.55 8.75
N THR A 148 -5.59 7.07 8.98
CA THR A 148 -6.28 7.27 10.27
C THR A 148 -5.65 6.47 11.39
N ILE A 149 -5.21 5.23 11.15
CA ILE A 149 -4.55 4.40 12.16
C ILE A 149 -3.30 5.10 12.69
N GLU A 150 -2.36 5.48 11.82
CA GLU A 150 -1.12 6.11 12.24
C GLU A 150 -1.36 7.49 12.88
N TRP A 151 -2.23 8.30 12.27
CA TRP A 151 -2.60 9.60 12.85
C TRP A 151 -3.22 9.46 14.24
N ALA A 152 -4.17 8.52 14.42
CA ALA A 152 -4.85 8.32 15.70
C ALA A 152 -3.88 7.80 16.76
N LYS A 153 -3.01 6.85 16.43
CA LYS A 153 -1.98 6.33 17.35
C LYS A 153 -1.07 7.46 17.85
N ASN A 154 -0.58 8.31 16.96
CA ASN A 154 0.25 9.46 17.31
C ASN A 154 -0.50 10.47 18.19
N LYS A 155 -1.78 10.71 17.91
CA LYS A 155 -2.62 11.61 18.73
C LYS A 155 -2.90 11.04 20.12
N LEU A 156 -3.14 9.74 20.22
CA LEU A 156 -3.42 9.08 21.49
C LEU A 156 -2.21 9.00 22.43
N ASP A 157 -0.99 9.30 21.97
CA ASP A 157 0.18 9.40 22.86
C ASP A 157 0.00 10.44 23.98
N SER A 158 -0.86 11.44 23.77
CA SER A 158 -1.21 12.43 24.81
C SER A 158 -2.32 11.96 25.77
N PHE A 159 -2.89 10.78 25.55
CA PHE A 159 -4.05 10.24 26.28
C PHE A 159 -3.78 8.78 26.69
N PRO A 160 -3.05 8.54 27.81
CA PRO A 160 -2.56 7.21 28.18
C PRO A 160 -3.65 6.14 28.35
N LYS A 161 -4.82 6.53 28.87
CA LYS A 161 -5.95 5.60 29.08
C LYS A 161 -6.62 5.28 27.76
N ALA A 162 -6.94 6.29 26.96
CA ALA A 162 -7.52 6.10 25.64
C ALA A 162 -6.58 5.33 24.70
N LYS A 163 -5.27 5.58 24.77
CA LYS A 163 -4.26 4.79 24.04
C LYS A 163 -4.28 3.33 24.42
N ARG A 164 -4.36 3.00 25.71
CA ARG A 164 -4.42 1.61 26.18
C ARG A 164 -5.67 0.89 25.66
N ASP A 165 -6.80 1.59 25.62
CA ASP A 165 -8.09 0.96 25.33
C ASP A 165 -8.44 0.98 23.82
N LEU A 166 -7.93 1.95 23.05
CA LEU A 166 -8.16 2.08 21.59
C LEU A 166 -6.98 1.60 20.74
N GLY A 167 -5.75 1.65 21.25
CA GLY A 167 -4.54 1.23 20.54
C GLY A 167 -4.62 -0.19 19.97
N PRO A 168 -5.02 -1.20 20.77
CA PRO A 168 -5.18 -2.57 20.27
C PRO A 168 -6.21 -2.69 19.13
N LEU A 169 -7.27 -1.88 19.15
CA LEU A 169 -8.29 -1.87 18.09
C LEU A 169 -7.76 -1.22 16.81
N LEU A 170 -6.98 -0.14 16.94
CA LEU A 170 -6.28 0.48 15.80
C LEU A 170 -5.28 -0.50 15.16
N ASP A 171 -4.57 -1.29 15.97
CA ASP A 171 -3.67 -2.34 15.48
C ASP A 171 -4.45 -3.48 14.79
N ALA A 172 -5.62 -3.86 15.33
CA ALA A 172 -6.47 -4.90 14.74
C ALA A 172 -6.98 -4.54 13.33
N LEU A 173 -7.21 -3.24 13.04
CA LEU A 173 -7.52 -2.77 11.69
C LEU A 173 -6.37 -2.97 10.68
N GLY A 174 -5.13 -2.90 11.16
CA GLY A 174 -3.94 -2.95 10.32
C GLY A 174 -3.77 -4.30 9.61
N GLN A 175 -4.15 -5.40 10.26
CA GLN A 175 -4.01 -6.75 9.69
C GLN A 175 -4.90 -6.98 8.45
N PRO A 176 -6.24 -6.83 8.48
CA PRO A 176 -7.06 -7.03 7.30
C PRO A 176 -6.76 -6.00 6.21
N LEU A 177 -6.41 -4.75 6.56
CA LEU A 177 -5.93 -3.75 5.60
C LEU A 177 -4.68 -4.27 4.84
N THR A 178 -3.67 -4.73 5.58
CA THR A 178 -2.44 -5.32 5.02
C THR A 178 -2.75 -6.50 4.11
N GLN A 179 -3.70 -7.35 4.50
CA GLN A 179 -4.06 -8.54 3.72
C GLN A 179 -4.85 -8.22 2.45
N ILE A 180 -5.75 -7.23 2.49
CA ILE A 180 -6.43 -6.72 1.28
C ILE A 180 -5.40 -6.16 0.32
N VAL A 181 -4.53 -5.26 0.81
CA VAL A 181 -3.49 -4.64 -0.02
C VAL A 181 -2.47 -5.66 -0.48
N GLY A 182 -2.13 -6.68 0.31
CA GLY A 182 -1.22 -7.74 -0.12
C GLY A 182 -1.84 -8.69 -1.15
N GLY A 183 -3.11 -9.06 -0.96
CA GLY A 183 -3.85 -9.93 -1.89
C GLY A 183 -4.05 -9.30 -3.26
N VAL A 184 -4.25 -7.97 -3.28
CA VAL A 184 -4.52 -7.19 -4.50
C VAL A 184 -3.26 -6.54 -5.04
N GLY A 185 -2.36 -6.07 -4.17
CA GLY A 185 -1.22 -5.23 -4.52
C GLY A 185 -0.22 -5.93 -5.43
N LEU A 186 -0.09 -7.25 -5.36
CA LEU A 186 0.67 -8.05 -6.32
C LEU A 186 -0.05 -8.17 -7.67
N LEU A 187 -0.54 -7.08 -8.24
CA LEU A 187 -1.23 -7.10 -9.53
C LEU A 187 -0.33 -6.66 -10.67
N LEU A 188 0.41 -5.57 -10.46
CA LEU A 188 1.25 -4.95 -11.49
C LEU A 188 2.36 -4.16 -10.82
N ALA A 189 3.54 -4.11 -11.44
CA ALA A 189 4.60 -3.23 -10.97
C ALA A 189 4.14 -1.75 -10.90
N GLY A 190 3.20 -1.33 -11.75
CA GLY A 190 2.59 0.00 -11.69
C GLY A 190 1.74 0.25 -10.43
N VAL A 191 0.94 -0.74 -10.00
CA VAL A 191 0.11 -0.63 -8.78
C VAL A 191 0.99 -0.71 -7.54
N LEU A 192 1.97 -1.62 -7.51
CA LEU A 192 2.94 -1.71 -6.41
C LEU A 192 3.77 -0.44 -6.28
N ASN A 193 4.21 0.16 -7.39
CA ASN A 193 4.96 1.41 -7.36
C ASN A 193 4.07 2.56 -6.87
N LEU A 194 2.80 2.63 -7.31
CA LEU A 194 1.87 3.65 -6.85
C LEU A 194 1.55 3.50 -5.35
N VAL A 195 1.24 2.29 -4.90
CA VAL A 195 0.96 1.98 -3.50
C VAL A 195 2.21 2.15 -2.64
N GLY A 196 3.39 1.74 -3.12
CA GLY A 196 4.67 1.92 -2.44
C GLY A 196 5.04 3.39 -2.26
N ASN A 197 4.93 4.20 -3.33
CA ASN A 197 5.17 5.64 -3.27
C ASN A 197 4.16 6.35 -2.36
N LEU A 198 2.90 5.90 -2.37
CA LEU A 198 1.86 6.41 -1.49
C LEU A 198 2.16 6.11 -0.01
N LEU A 199 2.39 4.84 0.32
CA LEU A 199 2.68 4.41 1.70
C LEU A 199 3.92 5.13 2.25
N SER A 200 4.96 5.27 1.42
CA SER A 200 6.19 6.00 1.79
C SER A 200 5.92 7.49 1.97
N GLY A 201 5.11 8.11 1.12
CA GLY A 201 4.74 9.53 1.23
C GLY A 201 3.85 9.86 2.43
N LEU A 202 3.10 8.89 2.95
CA LEU A 202 2.24 9.01 4.13
C LEU A 202 2.93 8.61 5.44
N GLY A 203 4.15 8.09 5.39
CA GLY A 203 4.85 7.55 6.56
C GLY A 203 4.26 6.24 7.09
N LEU A 204 3.55 5.48 6.25
CA LEU A 204 2.93 4.20 6.60
C LEU A 204 3.92 3.02 6.46
N ASP A 205 5.14 3.18 6.99
CA ASP A 205 6.24 2.21 6.84
C ASP A 205 5.94 0.86 7.48
N SER A 206 5.17 0.86 8.58
CA SER A 206 4.67 -0.32 9.28
C SER A 206 3.77 -1.16 8.37
N LEU A 207 2.84 -0.51 7.68
CA LEU A 207 1.92 -1.12 6.72
C LEU A 207 2.67 -1.62 5.48
N LEU A 208 3.63 -0.84 4.96
CA LEU A 208 4.49 -1.26 3.84
C LEU A 208 5.27 -2.54 4.18
N LYS A 209 5.91 -2.59 5.37
CA LYS A 209 6.61 -3.79 5.85
C LYS A 209 5.65 -4.97 6.02
N GLY A 210 4.46 -4.72 6.57
CA GLY A 210 3.41 -5.73 6.70
C GLY A 210 2.99 -6.31 5.36
N ILE A 211 2.80 -5.48 4.33
CA ILE A 211 2.46 -5.91 2.98
C ILE A 211 3.60 -6.74 2.39
N VAL A 212 4.84 -6.26 2.46
CA VAL A 212 6.02 -6.98 1.97
C VAL A 212 6.15 -8.37 2.62
N ALA A 213 5.93 -8.46 3.93
CA ALA A 213 5.95 -9.72 4.67
C ALA A 213 4.78 -10.65 4.29
N ALA A 214 3.56 -10.11 4.22
CA ALA A 214 2.35 -10.89 3.91
C ALA A 214 2.35 -11.45 2.48
N THR A 215 3.04 -10.77 1.57
CA THR A 215 3.15 -11.14 0.16
C THR A 215 4.38 -11.99 -0.16
N GLY A 216 5.36 -12.08 0.75
CA GLY A 216 6.63 -12.76 0.49
C GLY A 216 7.51 -12.04 -0.54
N LEU A 217 7.25 -10.75 -0.77
CA LEU A 217 8.02 -9.91 -1.69
C LEU A 217 9.49 -9.81 -1.27
N ASP A 218 9.78 -9.88 0.02
CA ASP A 218 11.13 -9.95 0.59
C ASP A 218 11.98 -11.05 -0.04
N LYS A 219 11.38 -12.22 -0.30
CA LYS A 219 12.07 -13.35 -0.96
C LYS A 219 12.35 -13.07 -2.42
N ILE A 220 11.44 -12.38 -3.12
CA ILE A 220 11.60 -11.99 -4.51
C ILE A 220 12.71 -10.93 -4.65
N TYR A 221 12.68 -9.87 -3.83
CA TYR A 221 13.72 -8.83 -3.81
C TYR A 221 15.11 -9.38 -3.43
N ASN A 222 15.18 -10.31 -2.49
CA ASN A 222 16.43 -10.97 -2.13
C ASN A 222 16.93 -11.95 -3.21
N SER A 223 16.03 -12.66 -3.90
CA SER A 223 16.38 -13.57 -5.00
C SER A 223 16.82 -12.86 -6.28
N LEU A 224 16.39 -11.60 -6.47
CA LEU A 224 16.78 -10.74 -7.60
C LEU A 224 18.05 -9.92 -7.34
N GLY A 225 18.73 -10.11 -6.19
CA GLY A 225 19.97 -9.38 -5.87
C GLY A 225 19.79 -7.89 -5.53
N LEU A 226 18.54 -7.43 -5.41
CA LEU A 226 18.18 -6.03 -5.15
C LEU A 226 18.23 -5.65 -3.65
N GLY A 227 18.51 -6.61 -2.75
CA GLY A 227 18.67 -6.36 -1.32
C GLY A 227 19.75 -5.34 -0.95
N LYS A 228 20.67 -5.02 -1.87
CA LYS A 228 21.66 -3.94 -1.68
C LYS A 228 21.09 -2.53 -1.81
N TRP A 229 19.95 -2.33 -2.48
CA TRP A 229 19.39 -1.00 -2.75
C TRP A 229 18.52 -0.49 -1.59
N LEU A 230 17.81 -1.39 -0.89
CA LEU A 230 17.03 -1.06 0.32
C LEU A 230 17.87 -0.81 1.57
N ASN A 231 19.13 -1.26 1.58
CA ASN A 231 20.11 -0.99 2.65
C ASN A 231 21.11 0.13 2.28
N GLY A 232 20.85 0.87 1.21
CA GLY A 232 21.73 1.92 0.68
C GLY A 232 21.67 3.28 1.39
N GLY A 233 21.36 3.30 2.68
CA GLY A 233 21.43 4.51 3.51
C GLY A 233 22.42 4.30 4.65
N LYS A 234 23.71 4.56 4.36
CA LYS A 234 24.66 5.01 5.39
C LYS A 234 24.69 6.53 5.36
#